data_AF-A0A7X2H5I3-F1
#
_entry.id   AF-A0A7X2H5I3-F1
#
_cell.length_a   1.000
_cell.length_b   1.000
_cell.length_c   1.000
_cell.angle_alpha   90.00
_cell.angle_beta   90.00
_cell.angle_gamma   90.00
#
_symmetry.space_group_name_H-M   'P 1'
#
loop_
_entity.id
_entity.type
_entity.pdbx_description
1 polymer ?
#
loop_
_entity_poly.entity_id
_entity_poly.type
_entity_poly.pdbx_seq_one_letter_code
_entity_poly.pdbx_strand_id
1 'polypeptide(L)' 'MCEMLGGISSKTAYTLLQENKISHFKIGRVYKIPKINILLYLNVLSFTFDRPHCDALLH' A
#
# COMPACT_ATOMS: atom_id res chain seq x y z
N MET A 1 8.79 4.92 -10.85
CA MET A 1 8.35 4.89 -9.43
C MET A 1 7.70 6.21 -9.04
N CYS A 2 8.43 7.33 -9.09
CA CYS A 2 7.96 8.65 -8.70
C CYS A 2 6.60 9.05 -9.30
N GLU A 3 6.42 8.93 -10.62
CA GLU A 3 5.15 9.20 -11.30
C GLU A 3 4.00 8.35 -10.76
N MET A 4 4.24 7.05 -10.52
CA MET A 4 3.25 6.14 -9.96
C MET A 4 2.87 6.48 -8.51
N LEU A 5 3.75 7.15 -7.77
CA LEU A 5 3.52 7.57 -6.38
C LEU A 5 2.96 9.01 -6.30
N GLY A 6 2.37 9.53 -7.38
CA GLY A 6 1.81 10.88 -7.42
C GLY A 6 2.82 11.98 -7.74
N GLY A 7 3.94 11.65 -8.41
CA GLY A 7 4.94 12.62 -8.85
C GLY A 7 5.92 13.07 -7.75
N ILE A 8 6.02 12.35 -6.64
CA ILE A 8 6.95 12.69 -5.55
C ILE A 8 8.42 12.47 -5.93
N SER A 9 9.32 13.17 -5.26
CA SER A 9 10.77 13.01 -5.51
C SER A 9 11.26 11.60 -5.16
N SER A 10 12.35 11.16 -5.81
CA SER A 10 12.99 9.87 -5.50
C SER A 10 13.41 9.78 -4.03
N LYS A 11 13.94 10.87 -3.46
CA LYS A 11 14.34 10.90 -2.04
C LYS A 11 13.15 10.61 -1.13
N THR A 12 12.03 11.30 -1.35
CA THR A 12 10.79 11.09 -0.60
C THR A 12 10.28 9.66 -0.78
N ALA A 13 10.25 9.14 -2.01
CA ALA A 13 9.82 7.77 -2.27
C ALA A 13 10.66 6.73 -1.53
N TYR A 14 11.98 6.88 -1.52
CA TYR A 14 12.87 5.99 -0.77
C TYR A 14 12.71 6.13 0.75
N THR A 15 12.49 7.32 1.29
CA THR A 15 12.19 7.52 2.71
C THR A 15 10.90 6.77 3.09
N LEU A 16 9.83 6.90 2.30
CA LEU A 16 8.57 6.19 2.55
C LEU A 16 8.73 4.66 2.51
N LEU A 17 9.57 4.15 1.61
CA LEU A 17 9.88 2.72 1.55
C LEU A 17 10.71 2.25 2.76
N GLN A 18 11.69 3.04 3.19
CA GLN A 18 12.49 2.75 4.39
C GLN A 18 11.65 2.77 5.67
N GLU A 19 10.68 3.68 5.75
CA GLU A 19 9.74 3.80 6.85
C GLU A 19 8.55 2.83 6.76
N ASN A 20 8.53 1.93 5.76
CA ASN A 20 7.44 0.97 5.50
C ASN A 20 6.05 1.61 5.33
N LYS A 21 5.99 2.87 4.88
CA LYS A 21 4.72 3.59 4.63
C LYS A 21 4.01 3.12 3.36
N ILE A 22 4.75 2.54 2.42
CA ILE A 22 4.23 1.90 1.21
C ILE A 22 4.56 0.42 1.30
N SER A 23 3.55 -0.45 1.21
CA SER A 23 3.76 -1.90 1.21
C SER A 23 4.58 -2.33 -0.01
N HIS A 24 5.62 -3.14 0.19
CA HIS A 24 6.59 -3.47 -0.85
C HIS A 24 7.34 -4.77 -0.56
N PHE A 25 8.04 -5.29 -1.56
CA PHE A 25 9.04 -6.35 -1.40
C PHE A 25 10.44 -5.76 -1.53
N LYS A 26 11.30 -6.01 -0.54
CA LYS A 26 12.72 -5.67 -0.60
C LYS A 26 13.50 -6.93 -0.97
N ILE A 27 14.07 -6.95 -2.17
CA ILE A 27 14.88 -8.08 -2.68
C ILE A 27 16.31 -7.58 -2.86
N GLY A 28 17.17 -7.95 -1.91
CA GLY A 28 18.51 -7.39 -1.81
C GLY A 28 18.45 -5.87 -1.63
N ARG A 29 19.03 -5.13 -2.59
CA ARG A 29 19.05 -3.65 -2.59
C ARG A 29 17.87 -3.03 -3.33
N VAL A 30 17.02 -3.84 -3.97
CA VAL A 30 15.94 -3.35 -4.84
C VAL A 30 14.61 -3.40 -4.11
N TYR A 31 13.88 -2.29 -4.16
CA TYR A 31 12.49 -2.22 -3.75
C TYR A 31 11.58 -2.50 -4.95
N LYS A 32 10.67 -3.48 -4.80
CA LYS A 32 9.62 -3.78 -5.77
C LYS A 32 8.26 -3.47 -5.16
N ILE A 33 7.50 -2.58 -5.80
CA ILE A 33 6.17 -2.19 -5.35
C ILE A 33 5.14 -2.81 -6.30
N PRO A 34 4.32 -3.76 -5.85
CA PRO A 34 3.15 -4.22 -6.60
C PRO A 34 2.20 -3.06 -6.91
N LYS A 35 1.58 -3.05 -8.10
CA LYS A 35 0.62 -1.99 -8.48
C LYS A 35 -0.49 -1.81 -7.45
N ILE A 36 -1.01 -2.91 -6.90
CA ILE A 36 -2.06 -2.89 -5.87
C ILE A 36 -1.65 -2.04 -4.66
N ASN A 37 -0.39 -2.10 -4.24
CA ASN A 37 0.11 -1.32 -3.10
C ASN A 37 0.26 0.17 -3.42
N ILE A 38 0.45 0.52 -4.70
CA ILE A 38 0.40 1.92 -5.15
C ILE A 38 -1.04 2.44 -5.04
N LEU A 39 -2.03 1.67 -5.50
CA LEU A 39 -3.44 2.05 -5.41
C LEU A 39 -3.89 2.24 -3.96
N LEU A 40 -3.47 1.34 -3.06
CA LEU A 40 -3.70 1.45 -1.62
C LEU A 40 -3.03 2.70 -1.03
N TYR A 41 -1.77 2.96 -1.37
CA TYR A 41 -1.04 4.15 -0.91
C TYR A 41 -1.69 5.46 -1.38
N LEU A 42 -2.14 5.53 -2.63
CA LEU A 42 -2.84 6.68 -3.19
C LEU A 42 -4.30 6.79 -2.71
N ASN A 43 -4.77 5.85 -1.88
CA ASN A 43 -6.14 5.77 -1.41
C ASN A 43 -7.17 5.73 -2.55
N VAL A 44 -6.79 5.16 -3.70
CA VAL A 44 -7.66 4.93 -4.87
C VAL A 44 -8.37 3.58 -4.75
N LEU A 45 -7.85 2.69 -3.91
CA LEU A 45 -8.46 1.42 -3.58
C LEU A 45 -8.58 1.29 -2.06
N SER A 46 -9.82 1.20 -1.60
CA SER A 46 -10.16 0.90 -0.21
C SER A 46 -10.73 -0.52 -0.18
N PHE A 47 -10.08 -1.44 0.52
CA PHE A 47 -10.76 -2.67 0.90
C PHE A 47 -11.65 -2.35 2.10
N THR A 48 -12.86 -1.86 1.83
CA THR A 48 -13.94 -2.02 2.78
C THR A 48 -14.21 -3.51 2.80
N PHE A 49 -13.60 -4.20 3.76
CA PHE A 49 -14.18 -5.44 4.23
C PHE A 49 -15.49 -4.98 4.88
N ASP A 50 -16.56 -4.88 4.09
CA ASP A 50 -17.91 -5.03 4.62
C ASP A 50 -17.83 -6.36 5.36
N ARG A 51 -17.62 -6.29 6.67
CA ARG A 51 -17.71 -7.49 7.51
C ARG A 51 -19.09 -8.04 7.17
N PRO A 52 -19.22 -9.24 6.58
CA PRO A 52 -20.50 -9.90 6.71
C PRO A 52 -20.71 -9.95 8.22
N HIS A 53 -21.77 -9.29 8.67
CA HIS A 53 -22.20 -9.29 10.05
C HIS A 53 -22.40 -10.75 10.45
N CYS A 54 -21.40 -11.35 11.07
CA CYS A 54 -21.47 -12.66 11.68
C CYS A 54 -21.76 -12.50 13.18
N ASP A 55 -22.66 -11.57 13.55
CA ASP A 55 -23.12 -11.38 14.92
C ASP A 55 -24.63 -11.60 14.99
N ALA A 56 -25.13 -12.75 14.50
CA ALA A 56 -26.52 -13.14 14.79
C ALA A 56 -26.79 -14.63 14.59
N LEU A 57 -26.07 -15.54 15.27
CA LEU A 57 -26.62 -16.85 15.68
C LEU A 57 -25.86 -17.37 16.93
N LEU A 58 -26.04 -16.64 18.03
CA LEU A 58 -26.00 -17.22 19.38
C LEU A 58 -27.40 -17.05 19.97
N HIS A 59 -28.32 -17.94 19.61
CA HIS A 59 -29.39 -18.44 20.47
C HIS A 59 -30.09 -19.64 19.83
#